data_AF-A0A661V4I2-F1
#
_entry.id   AF-A0A661V4I2-F1
#
_cell.length_a   1.000
_cell.length_b   1.000
_cell.length_c   1.000
_cell.angle_alpha   90.00
_cell.angle_beta   90.00
_cell.angle_gamma   90.00
#
_symmetry.space_group_name_H-M   'P 1'
#
loop_
_entity.id
_entity.type
_entity.pdbx_description
1 polymer ?
#
loop_
_entity_poly.entity_id
_entity_poly.type
_entity_poly.pdbx_seq_one_letter_code
_entity_poly.pdbx_strand_id
1 'polypeptide(L)'
;MVTFDTILQVIPAISVSIAAIYYALTLRKAEKDRQTTIDTRQAQLFMQIREKWDIDMIRRRFEIMSWEWEDYHDFIEKYGPDTNPDAWSKLISMGQFFEGIGVLVKRGLIDPALVDDLLSGPIIQFWEKTEPFFVEMREVMKWPQAGEWLEYLYNQIKPIVEQQHPELKT
;
A
#
# COMPACT_ATOMS: atom_id res chain seq x y z
N MET A 1 -47.19 -47.30 -20.53
CA MET A 1 -46.82 -46.58 -21.77
C MET A 1 -46.41 -45.18 -21.36
N VAL A 2 -45.26 -44.69 -21.84
CA VAL A 2 -44.91 -43.27 -21.71
C VAL A 2 -45.86 -42.50 -22.62
N THR A 3 -46.65 -41.58 -22.08
CA THR A 3 -47.52 -40.72 -22.88
C THR A 3 -46.73 -39.52 -23.40
N PHE A 4 -47.15 -38.98 -24.54
CA PHE A 4 -46.52 -37.81 -25.17
C PHE A 4 -46.43 -36.60 -24.20
N ASP A 5 -47.45 -36.42 -23.35
CA ASP A 5 -47.47 -35.39 -22.32
C ASP A 5 -46.36 -35.56 -21.26
N THR A 6 -46.05 -36.81 -20.87
CA THR A 6 -44.94 -37.09 -19.93
C THR A 6 -43.60 -36.69 -20.54
N ILE A 7 -43.41 -36.89 -21.85
CA ILE A 7 -42.18 -36.47 -22.56
C ILE A 7 -42.08 -34.94 -22.60
N LEU A 8 -43.19 -34.26 -22.88
CA LEU A 8 -43.27 -32.79 -22.96
C LEU A 8 -43.03 -32.10 -21.61
N GLN A 9 -43.34 -32.74 -20.48
CA GLN A 9 -43.07 -32.20 -19.14
C GLN A 9 -41.64 -32.47 -18.66
N VAL A 10 -41.06 -33.62 -19.02
CA VAL A 10 -39.72 -34.01 -18.58
C VAL A 10 -38.62 -33.22 -19.28
N ILE A 11 -38.78 -32.88 -20.57
CA ILE A 11 -37.77 -32.13 -21.34
C ILE A 11 -37.50 -30.75 -20.72
N PRO A 12 -38.50 -29.88 -20.46
CA PRO A 12 -38.28 -28.59 -19.81
C PRO A 12 -37.63 -28.71 -18.43
N ALA A 13 -38.04 -29.71 -17.62
CA ALA A 13 -37.49 -29.93 -16.29
C ALA A 13 -35.99 -30.29 -16.35
N ILE A 14 -35.58 -31.13 -17.30
CA ILE A 14 -34.17 -31.45 -17.55
C ILE A 14 -33.41 -30.22 -18.04
N SER A 15 -33.97 -29.47 -19.00
CA SER A 15 -33.32 -28.27 -19.53
C SER A 15 -33.08 -27.20 -18.45
N VAL A 16 -34.07 -26.93 -17.60
CA VAL A 16 -33.93 -25.99 -16.47
C VAL A 16 -32.89 -26.49 -15.46
N SER A 17 -32.87 -27.80 -15.18
CA SER A 17 -31.89 -28.40 -14.27
C SER A 17 -30.47 -28.28 -14.80
N ILE A 18 -30.25 -28.55 -16.09
CA ILE A 18 -28.95 -28.39 -16.75
C ILE A 18 -28.52 -26.91 -16.73
N ALA A 19 -29.43 -25.99 -17.04
CA ALA A 19 -29.15 -24.55 -17.00
C ALA A 19 -28.78 -24.08 -15.59
N ALA A 20 -29.49 -24.55 -14.56
CA ALA A 20 -29.19 -24.23 -13.17
C ALA A 20 -27.81 -24.76 -12.73
N ILE A 21 -27.47 -26.01 -13.09
CA ILE A 21 -26.16 -26.60 -12.81
C ILE A 21 -25.06 -25.81 -13.53
N TYR A 22 -25.24 -25.52 -14.82
CA TYR A 22 -24.28 -24.74 -15.60
C TYR A 22 -24.06 -23.36 -14.99
N TYR A 23 -25.13 -22.65 -14.63
CA TYR A 23 -25.07 -21.35 -13.99
C TYR A 23 -24.32 -21.41 -12.65
N ALA A 24 -24.61 -22.40 -11.81
CA ALA A 24 -23.90 -22.60 -10.55
C ALA A 24 -22.39 -22.84 -10.76
N LEU A 25 -22.00 -23.63 -11.76
CA LEU A 25 -20.60 -23.84 -12.13
C LEU A 25 -19.94 -22.56 -12.66
N THR A 26 -20.64 -21.79 -13.50
CA THR A 26 -20.16 -20.50 -14.01
C THR A 26 -19.94 -19.50 -12.88
N LEU A 27 -20.86 -19.40 -11.91
CA LEU A 27 -20.71 -18.53 -10.75
C LEU A 27 -19.47 -18.89 -9.93
N ARG A 28 -19.25 -20.18 -9.64
CA ARG A 28 -18.06 -20.64 -8.93
C ARG A 28 -16.76 -20.31 -9.68
N LYS A 29 -16.76 -20.47 -11.01
CA LYS A 29 -15.61 -20.10 -11.84
C LYS A 29 -15.37 -18.60 -11.82
N ALA A 30 -16.42 -17.78 -11.95
CA ALA A 30 -16.32 -16.33 -11.91
C ALA A 30 -15.79 -15.83 -10.56
N GLU A 31 -16.19 -16.45 -9.45
CA GLU A 31 -15.67 -16.14 -8.12
C GLU A 31 -14.17 -16.44 -8.01
N LYS A 32 -13.73 -17.62 -8.48
CA LYS A 32 -12.31 -18.00 -8.51
C LYS A 32 -11.49 -17.06 -9.40
N ASP A 33 -11.98 -16.77 -10.61
CA ASP A 33 -11.33 -15.87 -11.56
C ASP A 33 -11.22 -14.45 -10.97
N ARG A 34 -12.22 -13.99 -10.22
CA ARG A 34 -12.19 -12.72 -9.50
C ARG A 34 -11.08 -12.69 -8.45
N GLN A 35 -10.95 -13.73 -7.64
CA GLN A 35 -9.90 -13.82 -6.63
C GLN A 35 -8.51 -13.83 -7.27
N THR A 36 -8.29 -14.69 -8.27
CA THR A 36 -7.00 -14.75 -8.98
C THR A 36 -6.64 -13.41 -9.64
N THR A 37 -7.64 -12.67 -10.12
CA THR A 37 -7.43 -11.33 -10.68
C THR A 37 -6.98 -10.33 -9.61
N ILE A 38 -7.54 -10.39 -8.41
CA ILE A 38 -7.13 -9.53 -7.28
C ILE A 38 -5.69 -9.87 -6.88
N ASP A 39 -5.40 -11.15 -6.67
CA ASP A 39 -4.06 -11.62 -6.26
C ASP A 39 -3.00 -11.21 -7.29
N THR A 40 -3.32 -11.35 -8.58
CA THR A 40 -2.42 -10.94 -9.67
C THR A 40 -2.18 -9.44 -9.68
N ARG A 41 -3.21 -8.62 -9.49
CA ARG A 41 -3.08 -7.16 -9.43
C ARG A 41 -2.25 -6.72 -8.24
N GLN A 42 -2.48 -7.31 -7.07
CA GLN A 42 -1.66 -7.07 -5.89
C GLN A 42 -0.21 -7.41 -6.19
N ALA A 43 0.09 -8.62 -6.67
CA ALA A 43 1.45 -9.03 -7.03
C ALA A 43 2.12 -8.09 -8.04
N GLN A 44 1.37 -7.58 -9.03
CA GLN A 44 1.88 -6.60 -9.99
C GLN A 44 2.24 -5.26 -9.33
N LEU A 45 1.37 -4.71 -8.47
CA LEU A 45 1.69 -3.49 -7.71
C LEU A 45 2.90 -3.71 -6.81
N PHE A 46 3.02 -4.87 -6.18
CA PHE A 46 4.20 -5.22 -5.37
C PHE A 46 5.48 -5.27 -6.18
N MET A 47 5.47 -5.93 -7.34
CA MET A 47 6.64 -5.96 -8.21
C MET A 47 7.07 -4.54 -8.61
N GLN A 48 6.12 -3.64 -8.89
CA GLN A 48 6.43 -2.25 -9.20
C GLN A 48 7.05 -1.49 -8.02
N ILE A 49 6.49 -1.65 -6.81
CA ILE A 49 7.07 -1.06 -5.59
C ILE A 49 8.48 -1.60 -5.37
N ARG A 50 8.68 -2.92 -5.51
CA ARG A 50 9.97 -3.58 -5.33
C ARG A 50 11.00 -3.15 -6.35
N GLU A 51 10.60 -2.99 -7.62
CA GLU A 51 11.48 -2.50 -8.68
C GLU A 51 11.94 -1.07 -8.42
N LYS A 52 11.05 -0.23 -7.87
CA LYS A 52 11.38 1.13 -7.43
C LYS A 52 12.24 1.17 -6.18
N TRP A 53 12.11 0.18 -5.29
CA TRP A 53 12.96 0.01 -4.10
C TRP A 53 14.34 -0.56 -4.46
N ASP A 54 15.05 0.15 -5.31
CA ASP A 54 16.36 -0.21 -5.81
C ASP A 54 17.50 0.22 -4.87
N ILE A 55 18.74 -0.04 -5.30
CA ILE A 55 19.94 0.30 -4.53
C ILE A 55 20.08 1.82 -4.30
N ASP A 56 19.59 2.64 -5.23
CA ASP A 56 19.73 4.09 -5.14
C ASP A 56 18.69 4.68 -4.18
N MET A 57 17.47 4.13 -4.15
CA MET A 57 16.49 4.42 -3.10
C MET A 57 17.00 4.02 -1.72
N ILE A 58 17.60 2.84 -1.61
CA ILE A 58 18.18 2.37 -0.34
C ILE A 58 19.30 3.32 0.12
N ARG A 59 20.23 3.70 -0.78
CA ARG A 59 21.30 4.67 -0.47
C ARG A 59 20.75 6.01 -0.04
N ARG A 60 19.78 6.54 -0.78
CA ARG A 60 19.12 7.81 -0.46
C ARG A 60 18.48 7.78 0.92
N ARG A 61 17.80 6.69 1.26
CA ARG A 61 17.24 6.50 2.60
C ARG A 61 18.33 6.54 3.65
N PHE A 62 19.39 5.74 3.51
CA PHE A 62 20.48 5.73 4.49
C PHE A 62 21.15 7.10 4.64
N GLU A 63 21.28 7.84 3.56
CA GLU A 63 21.79 9.22 3.59
C GLU A 63 20.88 10.13 4.44
N ILE A 64 19.57 10.12 4.18
CA ILE A 64 18.59 10.91 4.96
C ILE A 64 18.62 10.51 6.44
N MET A 65 18.70 9.21 6.72
CA MET A 65 18.78 8.71 8.10
C MET A 65 20.06 9.15 8.82
N SER A 66 21.12 9.50 8.09
CA SER A 66 22.39 10.00 8.66
C SER A 66 22.41 11.51 8.89
N TRP A 67 21.40 12.24 8.42
CA TRP A 67 21.35 13.69 8.62
C TRP A 67 21.00 14.04 10.07
N GLU A 68 21.59 15.13 10.54
CA GLU A 68 21.40 15.64 11.89
C GLU A 68 20.94 17.09 11.85
N TRP A 69 19.80 17.34 12.47
CA TRP A 69 19.24 18.67 12.64
C TRP A 69 18.54 18.76 14.00
N GLU A 70 18.52 19.96 14.58
CA GLU A 70 17.90 20.21 15.88
C GLU A 70 16.41 20.57 15.74
N ASP A 71 16.09 21.43 14.77
CA ASP A 71 14.75 21.90 14.49
C ASP A 71 14.53 22.16 13.00
N TYR A 72 13.35 22.65 12.65
CA TYR A 72 12.99 22.94 11.26
C TYR A 72 13.84 24.05 10.63
N HIS A 73 14.22 25.08 11.39
CA HIS A 73 15.03 26.17 10.85
C HIS A 73 16.45 25.70 10.54
N ASP A 74 17.07 24.94 11.45
CA ASP A 74 18.35 24.29 11.24
C ASP A 74 18.31 23.31 10.05
N PHE A 75 17.20 22.55 9.92
CA PHE A 75 16.99 21.72 8.74
C PHE A 75 16.99 22.53 7.45
N ILE A 76 16.23 23.63 7.38
CA ILE A 76 16.15 24.47 6.18
C ILE A 76 17.50 25.13 5.88
N GLU A 77 18.28 25.50 6.88
CA GLU A 77 19.62 26.06 6.68
C GLU A 77 20.59 25.02 6.09
N LYS A 78 20.55 23.77 6.55
CA LYS A 78 21.46 22.70 6.10
C LYS A 78 21.01 22.00 4.81
N TYR A 79 19.70 21.76 4.68
CA TYR A 79 19.09 20.83 3.73
C TYR A 79 17.91 21.42 2.96
N GLY A 80 17.66 22.72 3.11
CA GLY A 80 16.56 23.42 2.47
C GLY A 80 16.71 23.57 0.95
N PRO A 81 15.64 24.01 0.27
CA PRO A 81 15.60 24.09 -1.19
C PRO A 81 16.61 25.09 -1.78
N ASP A 82 16.91 26.18 -1.06
CA ASP A 82 17.86 27.21 -1.51
C ASP A 82 19.31 26.92 -1.09
N THR A 83 19.51 26.17 0.00
CA THR A 83 20.83 25.89 0.59
C THR A 83 21.41 24.59 0.07
N ASN A 84 20.58 23.55 -0.06
CA ASN A 84 20.98 22.25 -0.58
C ASN A 84 19.81 21.59 -1.36
N PRO A 85 19.60 21.99 -2.62
CA PRO A 85 18.51 21.48 -3.45
C PRO A 85 18.52 19.96 -3.64
N ASP A 86 19.72 19.34 -3.62
CA ASP A 86 19.88 17.89 -3.76
C ASP A 86 19.36 17.15 -2.52
N ALA A 87 19.75 17.58 -1.32
CA ALA A 87 19.22 17.04 -0.06
C ALA A 87 17.70 17.23 0.04
N TRP A 88 17.21 18.44 -0.25
CA TRP A 88 15.77 18.70 -0.28
C TRP A 88 15.04 17.72 -1.21
N SER A 89 15.55 17.54 -2.43
CA SER A 89 14.97 16.64 -3.43
C SER A 89 14.98 15.18 -2.96
N LYS A 90 16.04 14.75 -2.25
CA LYS A 90 16.12 13.40 -1.67
C LYS A 90 15.03 13.16 -0.61
N LEU A 91 14.84 14.11 0.30
CA LEU A 91 13.80 13.99 1.33
C LEU A 91 12.41 13.94 0.72
N ILE A 92 12.09 14.91 -0.14
CA ILE A 92 10.75 15.03 -0.74
C ILE A 92 10.43 13.81 -1.60
N SER A 93 11.38 13.34 -2.41
CA SER A 93 11.15 12.15 -3.25
C SER A 93 10.97 10.87 -2.44
N MET A 94 11.71 10.67 -1.34
CA MET A 94 11.52 9.53 -0.44
C MET A 94 10.16 9.62 0.27
N GLY A 95 9.79 10.80 0.76
CA GLY A 95 8.48 11.05 1.35
C GLY A 95 7.34 10.76 0.36
N GLN A 96 7.42 11.29 -0.85
CA GLN A 96 6.43 11.06 -1.92
C GLN A 96 6.30 9.59 -2.32
N PHE A 97 7.41 8.84 -2.31
CA PHE A 97 7.38 7.41 -2.57
C PHE A 97 6.51 6.68 -1.53
N PHE A 98 6.74 6.96 -0.24
CA PHE A 98 5.94 6.36 0.84
C PHE A 98 4.51 6.90 0.89
N GLU A 99 4.28 8.18 0.59
CA GLU A 99 2.94 8.74 0.45
C GLU A 99 2.14 7.99 -0.63
N GLY A 100 2.78 7.67 -1.75
CA GLY A 100 2.18 6.85 -2.81
C GLY A 100 1.70 5.50 -2.29
N ILE A 101 2.51 4.82 -1.48
CA ILE A 101 2.14 3.56 -0.82
C ILE A 101 0.97 3.79 0.16
N GLY A 102 1.03 4.86 0.96
CA GLY A 102 -0.04 5.26 1.87
C GLY A 102 -1.39 5.44 1.18
N VAL A 103 -1.40 6.08 0.01
CA VAL A 103 -2.61 6.23 -0.81
C VAL A 103 -3.13 4.88 -1.30
N LEU A 104 -2.25 3.96 -1.74
CA LEU A 104 -2.67 2.63 -2.19
C LEU A 104 -3.33 1.83 -1.06
N VAL A 105 -2.75 1.88 0.14
CA VAL A 105 -3.31 1.25 1.34
C VAL A 105 -4.64 1.90 1.72
N LYS A 106 -4.70 3.23 1.78
CA LYS A 106 -5.93 3.98 2.10
C LYS A 106 -7.08 3.69 1.14
N ARG A 107 -6.77 3.43 -0.14
CA ARG A 107 -7.76 3.09 -1.17
C ARG A 107 -8.14 1.61 -1.17
N GLY A 108 -7.55 0.78 -0.31
CA GLY A 108 -7.77 -0.66 -0.26
C GLY A 108 -7.23 -1.40 -1.49
N LEU A 109 -6.26 -0.83 -2.20
CA LEU A 109 -5.64 -1.45 -3.37
C LEU A 109 -4.54 -2.43 -2.98
N ILE A 110 -3.94 -2.21 -1.80
CA ILE A 110 -2.92 -3.06 -1.21
C ILE A 110 -3.30 -3.33 0.25
N ASP A 111 -3.14 -4.58 0.68
CA ASP A 111 -3.29 -4.98 2.08
C ASP A 111 -2.12 -4.43 2.90
N PRO A 112 -2.37 -3.63 3.97
CA PRO A 112 -1.31 -3.14 4.83
C PRO A 112 -0.45 -4.24 5.47
N ALA A 113 -1.00 -5.43 5.74
CA ALA A 113 -0.21 -6.55 6.28
C ALA A 113 0.91 -7.00 5.31
N LEU A 114 0.64 -6.95 4.00
CA LEU A 114 1.64 -7.31 3.00
C LEU A 114 2.68 -6.19 2.78
N VAL A 115 2.34 -4.94 3.13
CA VAL A 115 3.31 -3.84 3.19
C VAL A 115 4.21 -4.00 4.41
N ASP A 116 3.64 -4.41 5.55
CA ASP A 116 4.37 -4.71 6.77
C ASP A 116 5.48 -5.76 6.54
N ASP A 117 5.12 -6.90 5.93
CA ASP A 117 6.04 -7.99 5.60
C ASP A 117 7.29 -7.56 4.81
N LEU A 118 7.25 -6.43 4.11
CA LEU A 118 8.29 -6.00 3.17
C LEU A 118 9.03 -4.73 3.58
N LEU A 119 8.31 -3.73 4.10
CA LEU A 119 8.80 -2.35 4.20
C LEU A 119 8.52 -1.68 5.55
N SER A 120 8.00 -2.40 6.56
CA SER A 120 7.68 -1.80 7.87
C SER A 120 8.86 -1.07 8.51
N GLY A 121 10.03 -1.71 8.60
CA GLY A 121 11.24 -1.09 9.13
C GLY A 121 11.61 0.22 8.41
N PRO A 122 11.76 0.22 7.07
CA PRO A 122 11.99 1.43 6.30
C PRO A 122 10.96 2.55 6.50
N ILE A 123 9.67 2.23 6.51
CA ILE A 123 8.57 3.18 6.67
C ILE A 123 8.59 3.79 8.07
N ILE A 124 8.66 2.96 9.10
CA ILE A 124 8.61 3.38 10.51
C ILE A 124 9.80 4.30 10.82
N GLN A 125 11.02 3.86 10.50
CA GLN A 125 12.22 4.65 10.77
C GLN A 125 12.21 5.98 10.01
N PHE A 126 11.70 5.99 8.77
CA PHE A 126 11.64 7.22 7.99
C PHE A 126 10.63 8.22 8.58
N TRP A 127 9.42 7.77 8.93
CA TRP A 127 8.44 8.64 9.57
C TRP A 127 8.95 9.16 10.91
N GLU A 128 9.42 8.30 11.81
CA GLU A 128 9.89 8.73 13.14
C GLU A 128 11.06 9.73 13.06
N LYS A 129 11.92 9.61 12.05
CA LYS A 129 13.01 10.57 11.82
C LYS A 129 12.51 11.91 11.26
N THR A 130 11.50 11.88 10.38
CA THR A 130 11.09 13.06 9.58
C THR A 130 9.79 13.71 10.06
N GLU A 131 9.08 13.10 11.02
CA GLU A 131 7.86 13.62 11.61
C GLU A 131 8.03 15.06 12.13
N PRO A 132 9.07 15.42 12.93
CA PRO A 132 9.21 16.79 13.41
C PRO A 132 9.31 17.82 12.27
N PHE A 133 9.96 17.43 11.16
CA PHE A 133 10.04 18.26 9.97
C PHE A 133 8.68 18.43 9.29
N PHE A 134 7.95 17.33 9.04
CA PHE A 134 6.66 17.41 8.34
C PHE A 134 5.60 18.12 9.17
N VAL A 135 5.56 17.90 10.49
CA VAL A 135 4.63 18.59 11.40
C VAL A 135 4.88 20.09 11.38
N GLU A 136 6.12 20.53 11.56
CA GLU A 136 6.45 21.97 11.53
C GLU A 136 6.22 22.59 10.14
N MET A 137 6.51 21.85 9.06
CA MET A 137 6.24 22.27 7.69
C MET A 137 4.75 22.59 7.47
N ARG A 138 3.83 21.81 8.05
CA ARG A 138 2.38 22.08 7.97
C ARG A 138 2.04 23.43 8.57
N GLU A 139 2.67 23.77 9.70
CA GLU A 139 2.42 25.01 10.43
C GLU A 139 3.03 26.24 9.74
N VAL A 140 4.30 26.13 9.32
CA VAL A 140 5.06 27.21 8.69
C VAL A 140 4.53 27.52 7.30
N MET A 141 4.32 26.49 6.46
CA MET A 141 3.87 26.67 5.08
C MET A 141 2.34 26.74 4.94
N LYS A 142 1.58 26.58 6.03
CA LYS A 142 0.11 26.46 6.02
C LYS A 142 -0.37 25.36 5.06
N TRP A 143 0.36 24.24 5.05
CA TRP A 143 0.11 23.11 4.16
C TRP A 143 -0.21 21.86 4.98
N PRO A 144 -1.47 21.69 5.44
CA PRO A 144 -1.83 20.61 6.37
C PRO A 144 -1.66 19.20 5.76
N GLN A 145 -1.62 19.08 4.43
CA GLN A 145 -1.46 17.80 3.74
C GLN A 145 0.00 17.31 3.68
N ALA A 146 0.98 18.10 4.14
CA ALA A 146 2.39 17.70 4.05
C ALA A 146 2.65 16.39 4.83
N GLY A 147 3.00 15.32 4.12
CA GLY A 147 3.27 14.02 4.75
C GLY A 147 2.01 13.30 5.28
N GLU A 148 0.78 13.73 4.93
CA GLU A 148 -0.46 13.16 5.46
C GLU A 148 -0.61 11.67 5.15
N TRP A 149 -0.20 11.22 3.95
CA TRP A 149 -0.36 9.82 3.54
C TRP A 149 0.77 8.95 4.05
N LEU A 150 1.95 9.53 4.26
CA LEU A 150 3.04 8.88 4.96
C LEU A 150 2.68 8.66 6.45
N GLU A 151 2.13 9.67 7.12
CA GLU A 151 1.63 9.55 8.49
C GLU A 151 0.53 8.49 8.58
N TYR A 152 -0.44 8.53 7.66
CA TYR A 152 -1.47 7.51 7.57
C TYR A 152 -0.86 6.12 7.42
N LEU A 153 0.11 5.95 6.52
CA LEU A 153 0.78 4.68 6.29
C LEU A 153 1.45 4.16 7.56
N TYR A 154 2.23 5.01 8.24
CA TYR A 154 2.87 4.67 9.51
C TYR A 154 1.84 4.19 10.55
N ASN A 155 0.73 4.91 10.68
CA ASN A 155 -0.35 4.57 11.62
C ASN A 155 -1.08 3.26 11.27
N GLN A 156 -1.04 2.82 10.00
CA GLN A 156 -1.56 1.51 9.62
C GLN A 156 -0.56 0.38 9.85
N ILE A 157 0.74 0.62 9.67
CA ILE A 157 1.77 -0.42 9.73
C ILE A 157 2.26 -0.67 11.15
N LYS A 158 2.50 0.38 11.95
CA LYS A 158 3.06 0.24 13.31
C LYS A 158 2.26 -0.69 14.22
N PRO A 159 0.90 -0.62 14.27
CA PRO A 159 0.12 -1.55 15.08
C PRO A 159 0.25 -3.02 14.63
N ILE A 160 0.42 -3.25 13.33
CA ILE A 160 0.59 -4.60 12.76
C ILE A 160 1.92 -5.19 13.23
N VAL A 161 3.01 -4.42 13.10
CA VAL A 161 4.34 -4.82 13.60
C VAL A 161 4.28 -5.13 15.09
N GLU A 162 3.67 -4.26 15.89
CA GLU A 162 3.59 -4.43 17.34
C GLU A 162 2.78 -5.67 17.77
N GLN A 163 1.84 -6.10 16.92
CA GLN A 163 1.03 -7.29 17.15
C GLN A 163 1.73 -8.57 16.67
N GLN A 164 2.37 -8.53 15.51
CA GLN A 164 3.02 -9.69 14.89
C GLN A 164 4.42 -9.97 15.46
N HIS A 165 5.12 -8.91 15.86
CA HIS A 165 6.49 -8.92 16.34
C HIS A 165 6.62 -8.21 17.70
N PRO A 166 5.95 -8.69 18.76
CA PRO A 166 6.03 -8.07 20.08
C PRO A 166 7.46 -8.04 20.64
N GLU A 167 8.35 -8.91 20.16
CA GLU A 167 9.77 -8.95 20.50
C GLU A 167 10.58 -7.74 20.01
N LEU A 168 10.06 -6.98 19.03
CA LEU A 168 10.71 -5.81 18.46
C LEU A 168 10.33 -4.50 19.17
N LYS A 169 9.52 -4.55 20.23
CA LYS A 169 9.20 -3.39 21.07
C LYS A 169 10.44 -2.95 21.85
N THR A 170 11.14 -1.93 21.36
CA THR A 170 12.16 -1.17 22.11
C THR A 170 11.53 -0.06 22.92
#